data_AF-A0AAE0NI72-F1
#
_entry.id   AF-A0AAE0NI72-F1
#
_cell.length_a   1.000
_cell.length_b   1.000
_cell.length_c   1.000
_cell.angle_alpha   90.00
_cell.angle_beta   90.00
_cell.angle_gamma   90.00
#
_symmetry.space_group_name_H-M   'P 1'
#
loop_
_entity.id
_entity.type
_entity.pdbx_description
1 polymer ?
#
loop_
_entity_poly.entity_id
_entity_poly.type
_entity_poly.pdbx_seq_one_letter_code
_entity_poly.pdbx_strand_id
1 'polypeptide(L)' 'LHAKGVVHRDLKPENFLAEFEPLIRPLTITDFGLANVVTGNASLHTFCGSLKYAAHERRQHRMNI' A
#
# COMPACT_ATOMS: atom_id res chain seq x y z
N LEU A 1 -0.50 5.81 -8.62
CA LEU A 1 0.81 5.55 -7.96
C LEU A 1 1.73 4.72 -8.86
N HIS A 2 1.34 3.52 -9.28
CA HIS A 2 2.20 2.64 -10.10
C HIS A 2 2.67 3.25 -11.43
N ALA A 3 1.85 4.06 -12.11
CA ALA A 3 2.27 4.78 -13.32
C ALA A 3 3.45 5.76 -13.10
N LYS A 4 3.73 6.13 -11.84
CA LYS A 4 4.87 6.94 -11.42
C LYS A 4 5.99 6.12 -10.76
N GLY A 5 5.93 4.78 -10.84
CA GLY A 5 6.87 3.87 -10.18
C GLY A 5 6.73 3.79 -8.66
N VAL A 6 5.66 4.32 -8.06
CA VAL A 6 5.48 4.33 -6.60
C VAL A 6 4.57 3.19 -6.17
N VAL A 7 5.03 2.36 -5.22
CA VAL A 7 4.26 1.29 -4.56
C VAL A 7 4.00 1.69 -3.12
N HIS A 8 2.73 1.75 -2.69
CA HIS A 8 2.33 2.21 -1.34
C HIS A 8 2.61 1.20 -0.21
N ARG A 9 2.53 -0.09 -0.51
CA ARG A 9 2.75 -1.26 0.38
C ARG A 9 1.85 -1.42 1.60
N ASP A 10 1.16 -0.37 2.06
CA ASP A 10 0.18 -0.43 3.17
C ASP A 10 -1.16 0.25 2.82
N LEU A 11 -1.84 -0.25 1.79
CA LEU A 11 -3.20 0.20 1.47
C LEU A 11 -4.19 -0.50 2.39
N LYS A 12 -4.92 0.29 3.18
CA LYS A 12 -5.90 -0.16 4.17
C LYS A 12 -6.94 0.95 4.40
N PRO A 13 -8.17 0.65 4.83
CA PRO A 13 -9.21 1.66 5.05
C PRO A 13 -8.76 2.85 5.90
N GLU A 14 -7.91 2.61 6.89
CA GLU A 14 -7.37 3.61 7.80
C GLU A 14 -6.47 4.65 7.06
N ASN A 15 -5.92 4.28 5.90
CA ASN A 15 -5.06 5.11 5.07
C ASN A 15 -5.83 5.81 3.93
N PHE A 16 -7.16 5.84 4.00
CA PHE A 16 -7.99 6.62 3.10
C PHE A 16 -8.77 7.69 3.87
N LEU A 17 -8.52 8.96 3.54
CA LEU A 17 -9.21 10.10 4.12
C LEU A 17 -10.36 10.54 3.22
N ALA A 18 -11.54 10.66 3.80
CA ALA A 18 -12.72 11.22 3.16
C ALA A 18 -13.11 12.51 3.88
N GLU A 19 -13.37 13.57 3.10
CA GLU A 19 -13.98 14.79 3.62
C GLU A 19 -15.49 14.64 3.60
N PHE A 20 -16.12 14.74 4.78
CA PHE A 20 -17.57 14.71 4.94
C PHE A 20 -18.11 16.15 4.98
N GLU A 21 -18.22 16.75 3.81
CA GLU A 21 -19.08 17.92 3.57
C GLU A 21 -20.30 17.48 2.73
N PRO A 22 -21.34 18.30 2.52
CA PRO A 22 -22.64 17.85 1.99
C PRO A 22 -22.61 17.20 0.60
N LEU A 23 -21.47 17.23 -0.11
CA LEU A 23 -21.20 16.41 -1.29
C LEU A 23 -20.08 15.41 -1.00
N ILE A 24 -20.29 14.16 -1.41
CA ILE A 24 -19.26 13.11 -1.41
C ILE A 24 -18.05 13.62 -2.22
N ARG A 25 -16.95 13.95 -1.52
CA ARG A 25 -15.69 14.37 -2.12
C ARG A 25 -14.79 13.18 -2.50
N PRO A 26 -13.78 13.39 -3.35
CA PRO A 26 -12.83 12.34 -3.70
C PRO A 26 -12.07 11.82 -2.48
N LEU A 27 -11.89 10.50 -2.43
CA LEU A 27 -11.10 9.82 -1.41
C LEU A 27 -9.60 10.11 -1.62
N THR A 28 -8.91 10.52 -0.56
CA THR A 28 -7.46 10.80 -0.58
C THR A 28 -6.68 9.67 0.07
N ILE A 29 -5.66 9.15 -0.61
CA ILE A 29 -4.73 8.16 -0.05
C ILE A 29 -3.70 8.89 0.83
N THR A 30 -3.49 8.42 2.05
CA THR A 30 -2.52 8.96 3.00
C THR A 30 -1.54 7.87 3.49
N ASP A 31 -0.52 8.30 4.24
CA ASP A 31 0.50 7.46 4.88
C ASP A 31 1.40 6.67 3.91
N PHE A 32 2.31 7.40 3.27
CA PHE A 32 3.37 6.86 2.42
C PHE A 32 4.61 6.40 3.23
N GLY A 33 4.52 6.24 4.55
CA GLY A 33 5.67 5.87 5.40
C GLY A 33 6.28 4.51 5.04
N LEU A 34 5.47 3.63 4.43
CA LEU A 34 5.90 2.37 3.86
C LEU A 34 5.95 2.39 2.33
N ALA A 35 5.84 3.52 1.66
CA ALA A 35 5.94 3.55 0.20
C ALA A 35 7.37 3.25 -0.29
N ASN A 36 7.52 2.85 -1.54
CA ASN A 36 8.82 2.75 -2.20
C ASN A 36 8.73 3.13 -3.68
N VAL A 37 9.82 3.68 -4.22
CA VAL A 37 9.96 3.94 -5.66
C VAL A 37 10.67 2.74 -6.28
N VAL A 38 10.01 2.09 -7.23
CA VAL A 38 10.52 0.91 -7.93
C VAL A 38 10.83 1.31 -9.36
N THR A 39 12.06 1.05 -9.79
CA THR A 39 12.51 1.20 -11.18
C THR A 39 12.75 -0.19 -11.78
N GLY A 40 12.10 -0.50 -12.91
CA GLY A 40 12.22 -1.81 -13.58
C GLY A 40 11.55 -2.98 -12.83
N ASN A 41 12.08 -4.19 -13.00
CA ASN A 41 11.53 -5.45 -12.45
C ASN A 41 12.06 -5.78 -11.03
N ALA A 42 12.46 -4.77 -10.24
CA ALA A 42 13.01 -5.02 -8.91
C ALA A 42 11.93 -5.54 -7.94
N SER A 43 12.09 -6.78 -7.48
CA SER A 43 11.24 -7.39 -6.47
C SER A 43 11.53 -6.82 -5.08
N LEU A 44 10.49 -6.35 -4.39
CA LEU A 44 10.59 -5.89 -3.01
C LEU A 44 10.41 -7.08 -2.06
N HIS A 45 11.48 -7.51 -1.39
CA HIS A 45 11.48 -8.68 -0.50
C HIS A 45 11.31 -8.35 0.99
N THR A 46 11.39 -7.08 1.39
CA THR A 46 11.26 -6.67 2.80
C THR A 46 9.79 -6.69 3.22
N PHE A 47 9.48 -7.44 4.28
CA PHE A 47 8.15 -7.47 4.88
C PHE A 47 7.79 -6.09 5.46
N CYS A 48 6.68 -5.53 5.00
CA CYS A 48 6.13 -4.27 5.47
C CYS A 48 4.62 -4.20 5.15
N GLY A 49 3.87 -3.51 6.01
CA GLY A 49 2.42 -3.30 5.88
C GLY A 49 1.57 -4.21 6.76
N SER A 50 0.26 -3.98 6.69
CA SER A 50 -0.73 -4.65 7.53
C SER A 50 -1.08 -6.04 6.99
N LEU A 51 -0.82 -7.10 7.77
CA LEU A 51 -1.00 -8.52 7.36
C LEU A 51 -2.37 -8.85 6.78
N LYS A 52 -3.43 -8.23 7.30
CA LYS A 52 -4.82 -8.45 6.88
C LYS A 52 -5.08 -8.03 5.43
N TYR A 53 -4.32 -7.06 4.93
CA TYR A 53 -4.44 -6.51 3.57
C TYR A 53 -3.26 -6.92 2.68
N ALA A 54 -2.42 -7.85 3.15
CA ALA A 54 -1.29 -8.35 2.40
C ALA A 54 -1.76 -9.28 1.26
N ALA A 55 -1.17 -9.07 0.09
CA ALA A 55 -1.35 -9.93 -1.08
C ALA A 55 -0.79 -11.35 -0.84
N HIS A 56 -1.22 -12.31 -1.65
CA HIS A 56 -1.06 -13.74 -1.37
C HIS A 56 0.41 -14.19 -1.31
N GLU A 57 1.21 -13.71 -2.24
CA GLU A 57 2.66 -13.92 -2.32
C GLU A 57 3.41 -13.38 -1.10
N ARG A 58 2.93 -12.28 -0.50
CA ARG A 58 3.51 -11.74 0.75
C ARG A 58 3.18 -12.59 1.97
N ARG A 59 2.01 -13.26 1.99
CA ARG A 59 1.63 -14.18 3.08
C ARG A 59 2.45 -15.47 3.06
N GLN A 60 2.81 -15.98 1.89
CA GLN A 60 3.62 -17.21 1.77
C GLN A 60 5.06 -17.02 2.28
N HIS A 61 5.65 -15.84 2.11
CA HIS A 61 7.00 -15.54 2.63
C HIS A 61 7.12 -15.62 4.16
N ARG A 62 6.00 -15.51 4.90
CA ARG A 62 5.95 -15.67 6.36
C ARG A 62 5.98 -17.14 6.81
N MET A 63 5.63 -18.09 5.95
CA MET A 63 5.57 -19.52 6.31
C MET A 63 6.90 -20.25 6.07
N ASN A 64 7.93 -19.54 5.58
CA ASN A 64 9.26 -20.07 5.26
C ASN A 64 10.38 -19.53 6.18
N ILE A 65 10.03 -18.96 7.33
CA ILE A 65 10.95 -18.51 8.39
C ILE A 65 10.56 -19.12 9.73
#